data_AF-A0A2N6FAD9-F1
#
_entry.id   AF-A0A2N6FAD9-F1
#
_cell.length_a   1.000
_cell.length_b   1.000
_cell.length_c   1.000
_cell.angle_alpha   90.00
_cell.angle_beta   90.00
_cell.angle_gamma   90.00
#
_symmetry.space_group_name_H-M   'P 1'
#
loop_
_entity.id
_entity.type
_entity.pdbx_description
1 polymer ?
#
loop_
_entity_poly.entity_id
_entity_poly.type
_entity_poly.pdbx_seq_one_letter_code
_entity_poly.pdbx_strand_id
1 'polypeptide(L)'
;MLETCIDNILSGPWRFVQLRGAPLSTTDINRGDVDLLGSPEAIDALITECFKWVKSGYCHLHVGARKFGKKVLLLYSLDGTRKLHFDLWYSLPQLVGSKTPLTFAAMESHIDYTTGCSIGRFQVDLEACIYLHHLAAKKKDFKIKHNYERLDGYIDTCHELLVLDCLKQARTTARIDEPILNETRSLILNVLDIDKTKLLNDCRKRLRGSQRLLCIMGCDGVGKTSLAQALAEKNLPRAKSFRGKRLYRSSLLYKLMVTIFRPSLEMREQLDEFFAGPIYLRACFGLFLKEITGSSAESVEIFRFR
;
A
#
# COMPACT_ATOMS: atom_id res chain seq x y z
N MET A 1 -20.03 22.86 9.23
CA MET A 1 -19.35 21.91 10.13
C MET A 1 -18.26 21.12 9.41
N LEU A 2 -18.49 20.57 8.21
CA LEU A 2 -17.40 19.98 7.42
C LEU A 2 -16.34 21.02 7.00
N GLU A 3 -16.73 22.27 6.85
CA GLU A 3 -15.83 23.41 6.66
C GLU A 3 -14.85 23.53 7.83
N THR A 4 -15.36 23.46 9.06
CA THR A 4 -14.53 23.44 10.28
C THR A 4 -13.59 22.24 10.31
N CYS A 5 -14.03 21.07 9.82
CA CYS A 5 -13.14 19.93 9.68
C CYS A 5 -12.01 20.22 8.68
N ILE A 6 -12.26 20.94 7.59
CA ILE A 6 -11.21 21.36 6.64
C ILE A 6 -10.22 22.30 7.33
N ASP A 7 -10.69 23.31 8.05
CA ASP A 7 -9.82 24.25 8.77
C ASP A 7 -8.96 23.52 9.80
N ASN A 8 -9.53 22.55 10.52
CA ASN A 8 -8.79 21.72 11.46
C ASN A 8 -7.78 20.79 10.75
N ILE A 9 -8.14 20.22 9.59
CA ILE A 9 -7.22 19.46 8.72
C ILE A 9 -6.04 20.34 8.28
N LEU A 10 -6.31 21.59 7.92
CA LEU A 10 -5.29 22.53 7.47
C LEU A 10 -4.41 23.04 8.60
N SER A 11 -4.85 23.06 9.86
CA SER A 11 -4.10 23.63 10.99
C SER A 11 -3.60 22.60 12.02
N GLY A 12 -3.91 21.32 11.85
CA GLY A 12 -3.59 20.28 12.82
C GLY A 12 -2.11 19.92 12.91
N PRO A 13 -1.68 19.19 13.96
CA PRO A 13 -0.27 18.88 14.23
C PRO A 13 0.30 17.73 13.38
N TRP A 14 -0.19 17.57 12.15
CA TRP A 14 0.29 16.59 11.17
C TRP A 14 0.93 17.31 9.99
N ARG A 15 1.61 16.54 9.15
CA ARG A 15 2.14 17.06 7.89
C ARG A 15 1.77 16.12 6.75
N PHE A 16 1.22 16.72 5.70
CA PHE A 16 0.87 16.06 4.45
C PHE A 16 1.35 16.89 3.27
N VAL A 17 1.55 16.23 2.14
CA VAL A 17 1.59 16.89 0.84
C VAL A 17 0.40 16.47 0.02
N GLN A 18 -0.29 17.44 -0.58
CA GLN A 18 -1.33 17.17 -1.55
C GLN A 18 -0.70 16.85 -2.90
N LEU A 19 -1.01 15.68 -3.46
CA LEU A 19 -0.32 15.16 -4.64
C LEU A 19 -0.71 15.82 -5.95
N ARG A 20 -1.90 16.42 -6.03
CA ARG A 20 -2.43 17.11 -7.22
C ARG A 20 -3.68 17.94 -6.92
N GLY A 21 -4.01 18.85 -7.84
CA GLY A 21 -5.28 19.59 -7.85
C GLY A 21 -5.19 20.96 -7.17
N ALA A 22 -6.31 21.67 -7.04
CA ALA A 22 -6.33 22.96 -6.34
C ALA A 22 -6.06 22.76 -4.83
N PRO A 23 -5.52 23.75 -4.11
CA PRO A 23 -5.37 23.67 -2.65
C PRO A 23 -6.68 23.28 -1.97
N LEU A 24 -6.59 22.40 -0.96
CA LEU A 24 -7.76 21.94 -0.21
C LEU A 24 -8.59 23.13 0.27
N SER A 25 -9.87 23.11 -0.05
CA SER A 25 -10.82 24.17 0.28
C SER A 25 -12.22 23.61 0.52
N THR A 26 -13.13 24.46 0.99
CA THR A 26 -14.56 24.11 1.14
C THR A 26 -15.21 23.67 -0.17
N THR A 27 -14.63 24.00 -1.32
CA THR A 27 -15.13 23.56 -2.63
C THR A 27 -14.97 22.05 -2.83
N ASP A 28 -14.08 21.39 -2.09
CA ASP A 28 -13.85 19.94 -2.17
C ASP A 28 -14.95 19.11 -1.50
N ILE A 29 -15.84 19.75 -0.75
CA ILE A 29 -17.03 19.10 -0.19
C ILE A 29 -17.93 18.62 -1.33
N ASN A 30 -18.33 17.35 -1.29
CA ASN A 30 -19.08 16.63 -2.33
C ASN A 30 -18.34 16.46 -3.66
N ARG A 31 -17.06 16.83 -3.76
CA ARG A 31 -16.24 16.57 -4.94
C ARG A 31 -15.51 15.22 -4.83
N GLY A 32 -14.58 15.00 -5.76
CA GLY A 32 -13.76 13.80 -5.83
C GLY A 32 -12.85 13.60 -4.61
N ASP A 33 -11.98 12.60 -4.72
CA ASP A 33 -10.94 12.32 -3.73
C ASP A 33 -9.83 13.38 -3.74
N VAL A 34 -9.40 13.78 -2.54
CA VAL A 34 -8.17 14.55 -2.31
C VAL A 34 -7.07 13.57 -1.93
N ASP A 35 -6.05 13.45 -2.78
CA ASP A 35 -4.90 12.59 -2.50
C ASP A 35 -3.87 13.31 -1.64
N LEU A 36 -3.68 12.81 -0.42
CA LEU A 36 -2.66 13.28 0.52
C LEU A 36 -1.61 12.19 0.72
N LEU A 37 -0.34 12.56 0.72
CA LEU A 37 0.77 11.70 1.11
C LEU A 37 1.31 12.19 2.45
N GLY A 38 1.42 11.30 3.43
CA GLY A 38 1.89 11.63 4.77
C GLY A 38 2.65 10.48 5.41
N SER A 39 3.32 10.76 6.53
CA SER A 39 3.92 9.69 7.34
C SER A 39 2.83 8.82 7.98
N PRO A 40 3.13 7.58 8.38
CA PRO A 40 2.18 6.75 9.10
C PRO A 40 1.62 7.42 10.36
N GLU A 41 2.48 8.12 11.08
CA GLU A 41 2.16 8.83 12.32
C GLU A 41 1.22 10.00 12.05
N ALA A 42 1.44 10.77 10.98
CA ALA A 42 0.56 11.85 10.56
C ALA A 42 -0.84 11.35 10.20
N ILE A 43 -0.94 10.22 9.47
CA ILE A 43 -2.22 9.59 9.10
C ILE A 43 -2.98 9.14 10.35
N ASP A 44 -2.29 8.46 11.27
CA ASP A 44 -2.92 7.96 12.48
C ASP A 44 -3.31 9.10 13.45
N ALA A 45 -2.52 10.17 13.52
CA ALA A 45 -2.86 11.39 14.25
C ALA A 45 -4.13 12.05 13.70
N LEU A 46 -4.21 12.24 12.37
CA LEU A 46 -5.40 12.80 11.72
C LEU A 46 -6.64 11.94 11.98
N ILE A 47 -6.55 10.62 11.81
CA ILE A 47 -7.67 9.70 12.05
C ILE A 47 -8.12 9.77 13.52
N THR A 48 -7.17 9.80 14.46
CA THR A 48 -7.46 9.92 15.89
C THR A 48 -8.19 11.23 16.20
N GLU A 49 -7.79 12.34 15.58
CA GLU A 49 -8.44 13.63 15.74
C GLU A 49 -9.86 13.64 15.13
N CYS A 50 -10.04 13.02 13.96
CA CYS A 50 -11.35 12.82 13.36
C CYS A 50 -12.31 12.06 14.30
N PHE A 51 -11.83 11.06 15.04
CA PHE A 51 -12.67 10.38 16.04
C PHE A 51 -13.10 11.31 17.19
N LYS A 52 -12.29 12.30 17.57
CA LYS A 52 -12.69 13.33 18.55
C LYS A 52 -13.76 14.25 17.98
N TRP A 53 -13.69 14.59 16.69
CA TRP A 53 -14.72 15.38 16.01
C TRP A 53 -16.06 14.65 15.96
N VAL A 54 -16.06 13.33 15.72
CA VAL A 54 -17.29 12.52 15.81
C VAL A 54 -17.88 12.57 17.22
N LYS A 55 -17.05 12.36 18.26
CA LYS A 55 -17.50 12.42 19.67
C LYS A 55 -18.06 13.80 20.04
N SER A 56 -17.53 14.85 19.43
CA SER A 56 -17.97 16.24 19.63
C SER A 56 -19.18 16.61 18.78
N GLY A 57 -19.69 15.69 17.96
CA GLY A 57 -20.87 15.91 17.12
C GLY A 57 -20.60 16.81 15.90
N TYR A 58 -19.38 16.86 15.37
CA TYR A 58 -19.07 17.70 14.20
C TYR A 58 -19.35 17.00 12.86
N CYS A 59 -19.17 15.68 12.79
CA CYS A 59 -19.31 14.90 11.57
C CYS A 59 -19.49 13.40 11.87
N HIS A 60 -19.91 12.62 10.85
CA HIS A 60 -19.73 11.17 10.84
C HIS A 60 -18.42 10.80 10.15
N LEU A 61 -17.85 9.65 10.50
CA LEU A 61 -16.56 9.19 10.02
C LEU A 61 -16.67 7.78 9.44
N HIS A 62 -16.04 7.55 8.29
CA HIS A 62 -15.74 6.21 7.80
C HIS A 62 -14.28 6.11 7.40
N VAL A 63 -13.58 5.11 7.95
CA VAL A 63 -12.19 4.81 7.59
C VAL A 63 -12.14 3.44 6.92
N GLY A 64 -11.69 3.43 5.67
CA GLY A 64 -11.55 2.21 4.87
C GLY A 64 -10.09 1.88 4.58
N ALA A 65 -9.69 0.62 4.77
CA ALA A 65 -8.40 0.12 4.26
C ALA A 65 -8.64 -0.57 2.92
N ARG A 66 -8.31 0.09 1.80
CA ARG A 66 -8.58 -0.47 0.45
C ARG A 66 -7.38 -1.18 -0.18
N LYS A 67 -6.13 -0.79 0.11
CA LYS A 67 -4.90 -1.36 -0.51
C LYS A 67 -3.68 -1.18 0.40
N PHE A 68 -2.64 -1.97 0.15
CA PHE A 68 -1.33 -1.77 0.79
C PHE A 68 -0.79 -0.37 0.46
N GLY A 69 -0.48 0.44 1.48
CA GLY A 69 0.05 1.79 1.29
C GLY A 69 -0.98 2.92 1.16
N LYS A 70 -2.28 2.67 1.39
CA LYS A 70 -3.32 3.73 1.41
C LYS A 70 -4.47 3.45 2.39
N LYS A 71 -4.89 4.47 3.16
CA LYS A 71 -6.19 4.52 3.87
C LYS A 71 -7.13 5.47 3.14
N VAL A 72 -8.42 5.18 3.18
CA VAL A 72 -9.50 6.07 2.72
C VAL A 72 -10.15 6.66 3.94
N LEU A 73 -10.25 7.98 3.99
CA LEU A 73 -10.93 8.73 5.04
C LEU A 73 -12.12 9.46 4.44
N LEU A 74 -13.32 9.14 4.91
CA LEU A 74 -14.55 9.80 4.54
C LEU A 74 -15.13 10.51 5.76
N LEU A 75 -15.41 11.80 5.63
CA LEU A 75 -16.16 12.58 6.62
C LEU A 75 -17.51 12.95 6.04
N TYR A 76 -18.59 12.77 6.79
CA TYR A 76 -19.94 13.16 6.38
C TYR A 76 -20.49 14.23 7.31
N SER A 77 -21.34 15.11 6.77
CA SER A 77 -22.18 15.97 7.60
C SER A 77 -23.14 15.13 8.46
N LEU A 78 -23.65 15.70 9.55
CA LEU A 78 -24.50 14.97 10.49
C LEU A 78 -25.80 14.43 9.86
N ASP A 79 -26.32 15.14 8.87
CA ASP A 79 -27.48 14.76 8.05
C ASP A 79 -27.12 13.79 6.90
N GLY A 80 -25.84 13.49 6.70
CA GLY A 80 -25.34 12.60 5.66
C GLY A 80 -25.38 13.15 4.22
N THR A 81 -25.80 14.40 4.02
CA THR A 81 -26.00 14.98 2.68
C THR A 81 -24.71 15.47 2.03
N ARG A 82 -23.67 15.73 2.84
CA ARG A 82 -22.38 16.24 2.40
C ARG A 82 -21.26 15.31 2.82
N LYS A 83 -20.22 15.20 1.99
CA LYS A 83 -19.05 14.35 2.26
C LYS A 83 -17.73 15.00 1.85
N LEU A 84 -16.68 14.68 2.58
CA LEU A 84 -15.29 14.89 2.18
C LEU A 84 -14.62 13.53 2.00
N HIS A 85 -13.77 13.42 0.98
CA HIS A 85 -13.12 12.18 0.61
C HIS A 85 -11.62 12.39 0.48
N PHE A 86 -10.87 11.71 1.33
CA PHE A 86 -9.41 11.73 1.32
C PHE A 86 -8.85 10.35 1.03
N ASP A 87 -7.92 10.32 0.08
CA ASP A 87 -7.04 9.20 -0.19
C ASP A 87 -5.71 9.46 0.54
N LEU A 88 -5.54 8.84 1.71
CA LEU A 88 -4.36 9.00 2.58
C LEU A 88 -3.30 7.94 2.23
N TRP A 89 -2.28 8.34 1.48
CA TRP A 89 -1.18 7.50 1.05
C TRP A 89 -0.05 7.47 2.08
N TYR A 90 0.43 6.27 2.42
CA TYR A 90 1.70 6.06 3.13
C TYR A 90 2.89 6.01 2.17
N SER A 91 2.60 5.50 0.97
CA SER A 91 3.57 5.28 -0.09
C SER A 91 2.83 5.32 -1.41
N LEU A 92 3.29 6.10 -2.37
CA LEU A 92 2.68 6.24 -3.68
C LEU A 92 3.40 5.31 -4.68
N PRO A 93 2.78 4.19 -5.12
CA PRO A 93 3.40 3.25 -6.05
C PRO A 93 3.24 3.67 -7.53
N GLN A 94 2.68 4.84 -7.80
CA GLN A 94 2.21 5.23 -9.14
C GLN A 94 3.32 5.75 -10.07
N LEU A 95 4.58 5.69 -9.65
CA LEU A 95 5.69 6.05 -10.51
C LEU A 95 5.96 4.91 -11.51
N VAL A 96 5.29 4.97 -12.66
CA VAL A 96 5.41 3.98 -13.75
C VAL A 96 6.89 3.74 -14.07
N GLY A 97 7.28 2.47 -14.19
CA GLY A 97 8.66 2.03 -14.47
C GLY A 97 9.62 2.09 -13.27
N SER A 98 9.19 2.60 -12.11
CA SER A 98 9.96 2.49 -10.86
C SER A 98 9.49 1.34 -10.00
N LYS A 99 10.45 0.59 -9.43
CA LYS A 99 10.17 -0.38 -8.39
C LYS A 99 10.02 0.27 -7.01
N THR A 100 10.47 1.51 -6.84
CA THR A 100 10.47 2.22 -5.55
C THR A 100 9.27 3.14 -5.44
N PRO A 101 8.41 2.99 -4.42
CA PRO A 101 7.32 3.92 -4.18
C PRO A 101 7.84 5.26 -3.66
N LEU A 102 7.12 6.34 -3.93
CA LEU A 102 7.41 7.63 -3.32
C LEU A 102 6.87 7.63 -1.89
N THR A 103 7.65 8.13 -0.93
CA THR A 103 7.25 8.20 0.48
C THR A 103 7.37 9.62 0.98
N PHE A 104 6.57 9.97 1.99
CA PHE A 104 6.61 11.32 2.57
C PHE A 104 8.01 11.72 3.04
N ALA A 105 8.72 10.82 3.74
CA ALA A 105 10.08 11.09 4.23
C ALA A 105 11.11 11.34 3.11
N ALA A 106 10.91 10.76 1.92
CA ALA A 106 11.78 11.01 0.77
C ALA A 106 11.46 12.36 0.09
N MET A 107 10.28 12.90 0.35
CA MET A 107 9.75 14.09 -0.31
C MET A 107 9.75 15.32 0.58
N GLU A 108 9.95 15.15 1.89
CA GLU A 108 9.71 16.17 2.91
C GLU A 108 10.48 17.47 2.67
N SER A 109 11.73 17.38 2.22
CA SER A 109 12.60 18.53 1.91
C SER A 109 12.13 19.36 0.71
N HIS A 110 11.19 18.86 -0.09
CA HIS A 110 10.69 19.52 -1.31
C HIS A 110 9.22 19.92 -1.19
N ILE A 111 8.66 19.90 0.03
CA ILE A 111 7.29 20.32 0.29
C ILE A 111 7.30 21.75 0.82
N ASP A 112 6.63 22.63 0.09
CA ASP A 112 6.37 24.00 0.49
C ASP A 112 5.10 24.06 1.34
N TYR A 113 5.25 24.43 2.61
CA TYR A 113 4.14 24.68 3.51
C TYR A 113 3.85 26.17 3.59
N THR A 114 2.62 26.55 3.29
CA THR A 114 2.13 27.90 3.63
C THR A 114 2.13 28.05 5.15
N THR A 115 2.49 29.23 5.67
CA THR A 115 2.55 29.49 7.12
C THR A 115 1.24 29.11 7.81
N GLY A 116 1.31 28.27 8.84
CA GLY A 116 0.15 27.79 9.58
C GLY A 116 -0.65 26.68 8.88
N CYS A 117 -0.21 26.20 7.71
CA CYS A 117 -0.83 25.11 6.99
C CYS A 117 -0.05 23.79 7.15
N SER A 118 -0.78 22.73 7.43
CA SER A 118 -0.31 21.35 7.65
C SER A 118 -0.35 20.50 6.38
N ILE A 119 -0.95 21.04 5.31
CA ILE A 119 -0.93 20.46 3.97
C ILE A 119 -0.05 21.34 3.09
N GLY A 120 1.11 20.83 2.74
CA GLY A 120 2.03 21.47 1.81
C GLY A 120 1.79 21.04 0.36
N ARG A 121 2.54 21.68 -0.53
CA ARG A 121 2.51 21.45 -1.98
C ARG A 121 3.92 21.20 -2.50
N PHE A 122 4.01 20.48 -3.60
CA PHE A 122 5.25 20.43 -4.35
C PHE A 122 5.39 21.68 -5.20
N GLN A 123 6.64 21.97 -5.59
CA GLN A 123 6.88 22.82 -6.74
C GLN A 123 6.12 22.26 -7.95
N VAL A 124 5.59 23.17 -8.77
CA VAL A 124 4.64 22.86 -9.83
C VAL A 124 5.18 21.84 -10.84
N ASP A 125 6.48 21.92 -11.16
CA ASP A 125 7.13 21.01 -12.11
C ASP A 125 7.19 19.56 -11.57
N LEU A 126 7.43 19.39 -10.26
CA LEU A 126 7.42 18.09 -9.61
C LEU A 126 5.98 17.55 -9.51
N GLU A 127 5.02 18.40 -9.16
CA GLU A 127 3.60 18.02 -9.12
C GLU A 127 3.11 17.56 -10.51
N ALA A 128 3.48 18.27 -11.56
CA ALA A 128 3.16 17.94 -12.95
C ALA A 128 3.75 16.59 -13.38
N CYS A 129 5.01 16.31 -13.04
CA CYS A 129 5.64 15.01 -13.26
C CYS A 129 4.87 13.88 -12.57
N ILE A 130 4.51 14.06 -11.30
CA ILE A 130 3.71 13.08 -10.53
C ILE A 130 2.33 12.87 -11.18
N TYR A 131 1.71 13.94 -11.69
CA TYR A 131 0.42 13.87 -12.36
C TYR A 131 0.48 13.10 -13.69
N LEU A 132 1.53 13.27 -14.50
CA LEU A 132 1.73 12.47 -15.72
C LEU A 132 1.84 10.98 -15.39
N HIS A 133 2.65 10.62 -14.39
CA HIS A 133 2.74 9.25 -13.90
C HIS A 133 1.39 8.71 -13.39
N HIS A 134 0.61 9.54 -12.70
CA HIS A 134 -0.74 9.18 -12.26
C HIS A 134 -1.67 8.82 -13.41
N LEU A 135 -1.72 9.67 -14.45
CA LEU A 135 -2.56 9.46 -15.62
C LEU A 135 -2.17 8.16 -16.34
N ALA A 136 -0.87 7.95 -16.55
CA ALA A 136 -0.35 6.74 -17.18
C ALA A 136 -0.63 5.48 -16.36
N ALA A 137 -0.35 5.50 -15.04
CA ALA A 137 -0.55 4.35 -14.15
C ALA A 137 -2.03 3.95 -14.06
N LYS A 138 -2.94 4.91 -14.06
CA LYS A 138 -4.39 4.66 -14.04
C LYS A 138 -4.99 4.49 -15.44
N LYS A 139 -4.19 4.53 -16.51
CA LYS A 139 -4.63 4.50 -17.92
C LYS A 139 -5.82 5.44 -18.16
N LYS A 140 -5.73 6.64 -17.61
CA LYS A 140 -6.82 7.62 -17.66
C LYS A 140 -7.00 8.10 -19.10
N ASP A 141 -8.26 8.24 -19.51
CA ASP A 141 -8.58 8.89 -20.77
C ASP A 141 -8.36 10.40 -20.64
N PHE A 142 -7.52 10.93 -21.53
CA PHE A 142 -7.22 12.34 -21.62
C PHE A 142 -8.47 13.12 -22.03
N LYS A 143 -9.37 12.54 -22.82
CA LYS A 143 -10.61 13.17 -23.31
C LYS A 143 -11.59 13.57 -22.22
N ILE A 144 -11.41 13.09 -20.99
CA ILE A 144 -12.24 13.53 -19.87
C ILE A 144 -11.85 14.97 -19.52
N LYS A 145 -12.80 15.90 -19.68
CA LYS A 145 -12.63 17.35 -19.46
C LYS A 145 -11.75 17.72 -18.25
N HIS A 146 -12.02 17.15 -17.07
CA HIS A 146 -11.25 17.47 -15.86
C HIS A 146 -9.76 17.08 -15.92
N ASN A 147 -9.40 16.03 -16.68
CA ASN A 147 -8.00 15.63 -16.83
C ASN A 147 -7.26 16.62 -17.75
N TYR A 148 -7.94 17.07 -18.82
CA TYR A 148 -7.45 18.06 -19.78
C TYR A 148 -7.25 19.44 -19.12
N GLU A 149 -8.25 19.94 -18.39
CA GLU A 149 -8.17 21.23 -17.71
C GLU A 149 -7.03 21.28 -16.69
N ARG A 150 -6.78 20.17 -15.98
CA ARG A 150 -5.65 20.09 -15.05
C ARG A 150 -4.31 20.03 -15.78
N LEU A 151 -4.24 19.35 -16.93
CA LEU A 151 -3.03 19.34 -17.76
C LEU A 151 -2.71 20.74 -18.28
N ASP A 152 -3.73 21.49 -18.71
CA ASP A 152 -3.61 22.90 -19.11
C ASP A 152 -3.09 23.77 -17.99
N GLY A 153 -3.65 23.62 -16.79
CA GLY A 153 -3.17 24.35 -15.62
C GLY A 153 -1.67 24.16 -15.39
N TYR A 154 -1.14 22.94 -15.57
CA TYR A 154 0.30 22.70 -15.46
C TYR A 154 1.10 23.28 -16.63
N ILE A 155 0.59 23.24 -17.87
CA ILE A 155 1.25 23.86 -19.02
C ILE A 155 1.41 25.38 -18.82
N ASP A 156 0.42 26.03 -18.23
CA ASP A 156 0.43 27.48 -17.99
C ASP A 156 1.33 27.91 -16.83
N THR A 157 1.70 26.98 -15.94
CA THR A 157 2.39 27.30 -14.67
C THR A 157 3.75 26.64 -14.51
N CYS A 158 4.07 25.61 -15.29
CA CYS A 158 5.39 24.97 -15.28
C CYS A 158 6.48 25.91 -15.81
N HIS A 159 7.65 25.87 -15.16
CA HIS A 159 8.81 26.68 -15.51
C HIS A 159 9.90 25.83 -16.18
N GLU A 160 9.97 24.55 -15.84
CA GLU A 160 11.00 23.64 -16.36
C GLU A 160 10.68 23.28 -17.83
N LEU A 161 11.54 23.70 -18.77
CA LEU A 161 11.31 23.51 -20.21
C LEU A 161 11.06 22.05 -20.59
N LEU A 162 11.82 21.12 -20.00
CA LEU A 162 11.68 19.69 -20.26
C LEU A 162 10.30 19.16 -19.83
N VAL A 163 9.81 19.60 -18.66
CA VAL A 163 8.49 19.20 -18.16
C VAL A 163 7.39 19.80 -19.04
N LEU A 164 7.55 21.05 -19.45
CA LEU A 164 6.62 21.73 -20.34
C LEU A 164 6.50 21.03 -21.70
N ASP A 165 7.62 20.60 -22.29
CA ASP A 165 7.63 19.87 -23.55
C ASP A 165 6.94 18.50 -23.41
N CYS A 166 7.21 17.78 -22.32
CA CYS A 166 6.51 16.54 -21.97
C CYS A 166 4.99 16.74 -21.85
N LEU A 167 4.55 17.81 -21.16
CA LEU A 167 3.13 18.13 -20.98
C LEU A 167 2.45 18.48 -22.31
N LYS A 168 3.10 19.31 -23.14
CA LYS A 168 2.60 19.70 -24.47
C LYS A 168 2.51 18.51 -25.41
N GLN A 169 3.51 17.61 -25.38
CA GLN A 169 3.49 16.38 -26.16
C GLN A 169 2.33 15.49 -25.70
N ALA A 170 2.19 15.24 -24.39
CA ALA A 170 1.10 14.44 -23.85
C ALA A 170 -0.28 15.02 -24.17
N ARG A 171 -0.40 16.36 -24.15
CA ARG A 171 -1.62 17.08 -24.53
C ARG A 171 -1.97 16.86 -26.01
N THR A 172 -0.98 17.01 -26.89
CA THR A 172 -1.17 16.97 -28.35
C THR A 172 -1.45 15.55 -28.84
N THR A 173 -0.73 14.56 -28.34
CA THR A 173 -0.90 13.15 -28.73
C THR A 173 -2.05 12.47 -27.99
N ALA A 174 -2.57 13.10 -26.93
CA ALA A 174 -3.52 12.52 -25.97
C ALA A 174 -3.04 11.18 -25.40
N ARG A 175 -1.71 11.01 -25.27
CA ARG A 175 -1.04 9.79 -24.82
C ARG A 175 0.20 10.13 -24.01
N ILE A 176 0.51 9.30 -23.02
CA ILE A 176 1.77 9.36 -22.29
C ILE A 176 2.58 8.13 -22.67
N ASP A 177 3.58 8.36 -23.51
CA ASP A 177 4.48 7.32 -24.01
C ASP A 177 5.68 7.13 -23.05
N GLU A 178 6.40 6.02 -23.22
CA GLU A 178 7.53 5.67 -22.34
C GLU A 178 8.65 6.74 -22.30
N PRO A 179 8.99 7.47 -23.38
CA PRO A 179 9.98 8.56 -23.31
C PRO A 179 9.61 9.65 -22.31
N ILE A 180 8.35 10.13 -22.35
CA ILE A 180 7.82 11.13 -21.40
C ILE A 180 7.94 10.60 -19.97
N LEU A 181 7.58 9.34 -19.74
CA LEU A 181 7.67 8.71 -18.43
C LEU A 181 9.11 8.52 -17.95
N ASN A 182 10.07 8.28 -18.84
CA ASN A 182 11.48 8.14 -18.48
C ASN A 182 12.11 9.48 -18.10
N GLU A 183 11.82 10.53 -18.86
CA GLU A 183 12.32 11.88 -18.60
C GLU A 183 11.78 12.44 -17.28
N THR A 184 10.45 12.43 -17.12
CA THR A 184 9.79 12.89 -15.89
C THR A 184 10.16 12.05 -14.67
N ARG A 185 10.34 10.73 -14.83
CA ARG A 185 10.88 9.87 -13.76
C ARG A 185 12.28 10.27 -13.36
N SER A 186 13.16 10.54 -14.32
CA SER A 186 14.55 10.91 -14.03
C SER A 186 14.60 12.22 -13.25
N LEU A 187 13.77 13.20 -13.61
CA LEU A 187 13.60 14.43 -12.83
C LEU A 187 13.12 14.15 -11.40
N ILE A 188 12.06 13.35 -11.23
CA ILE A 188 11.56 12.99 -9.89
C ILE A 188 12.68 12.33 -9.07
N LEU A 189 13.41 11.37 -9.63
CA LEU A 189 14.45 10.64 -8.90
C LEU A 189 15.66 11.51 -8.58
N ASN A 190 16.04 12.42 -9.47
CA ASN A 190 17.14 13.37 -9.26
C ASN A 190 16.81 14.38 -8.16
N VAL A 191 15.58 14.90 -8.16
CA VAL A 191 15.13 15.85 -7.12
C VAL A 191 15.09 15.18 -5.76
N LEU A 192 14.62 13.94 -5.68
CA LEU A 192 14.34 13.29 -4.40
C LEU A 192 15.54 12.59 -3.75
N ASP A 193 16.74 12.70 -4.33
CA ASP A 193 17.97 12.00 -3.90
C ASP A 193 17.66 10.56 -3.41
N ILE A 194 16.81 9.85 -4.16
CA ILE A 194 16.36 8.52 -3.76
C ILE A 194 17.55 7.60 -3.96
N ASP A 195 18.34 7.49 -2.90
CA ASP A 195 19.51 6.66 -2.84
C ASP A 195 19.12 5.23 -3.22
N LYS A 196 19.74 4.73 -4.29
CA LYS A 196 19.51 3.40 -4.88
C LYS A 196 19.71 2.29 -3.85
N THR A 197 20.30 2.59 -2.69
CA THR A 197 20.56 1.67 -1.57
C THR A 197 19.33 1.43 -0.66
N LYS A 198 18.36 2.36 -0.56
CA LYS A 198 17.12 2.17 0.23
C LYS A 198 16.15 1.13 -0.36
N LEU A 199 16.42 0.72 -1.60
CA LEU A 199 15.66 -0.24 -2.42
C LEU A 199 15.52 -1.63 -1.77
N LEU A 200 16.46 -2.00 -0.88
CA LEU A 200 16.41 -3.25 -0.12
C LEU A 200 15.42 -3.20 1.07
N ASN A 201 15.19 -2.03 1.66
CA ASN A 201 14.33 -1.89 2.83
C ASN A 201 12.84 -1.82 2.48
N ASP A 202 12.48 -1.37 1.28
CA ASP A 202 11.08 -1.36 0.81
C ASP A 202 10.57 -2.72 0.34
N CYS A 203 11.46 -3.62 -0.10
CA CYS A 203 11.13 -5.03 -0.30
C CYS A 203 10.63 -5.67 1.01
N ARG A 204 11.23 -5.33 2.16
CA ARG A 204 10.78 -5.78 3.49
C ARG A 204 9.38 -5.28 3.87
N LYS A 205 8.96 -4.09 3.41
CA LYS A 205 7.61 -3.57 3.66
C LYS A 205 6.57 -4.18 2.72
N ARG A 206 6.90 -4.43 1.44
CA ARG A 206 6.01 -5.12 0.48
C ARG A 206 5.69 -6.56 0.87
N LEU A 207 6.57 -7.22 1.63
CA LEU A 207 6.36 -8.55 2.20
C LEU A 207 5.29 -8.65 3.29
N ARG A 208 4.69 -7.53 3.74
CA ARG A 208 3.55 -7.55 4.68
C ARG A 208 2.19 -7.41 3.97
N GLY A 209 2.16 -7.57 2.65
CA GLY A 209 0.99 -7.42 1.78
C GLY A 209 -0.12 -8.45 1.99
N SER A 210 -1.01 -8.18 2.96
CA SER A 210 -2.44 -8.60 2.98
C SER A 210 -2.77 -10.03 2.49
N GLN A 211 -2.18 -11.05 3.12
CA GLN A 211 -2.87 -12.33 3.26
C GLN A 211 -3.52 -12.36 4.66
N ARG A 212 -4.83 -12.63 4.72
CA ARG A 212 -5.51 -12.91 6.00
C ARG A 212 -5.06 -14.30 6.46
N LEU A 213 -3.91 -14.35 7.13
CA LEU A 213 -3.40 -15.55 7.78
C LEU A 213 -4.24 -15.80 9.04
N LEU A 214 -5.02 -16.87 9.02
CA LEU A 214 -5.74 -17.35 10.19
C LEU A 214 -4.94 -18.49 10.82
N CYS A 215 -4.38 -18.25 11.99
CA CYS A 215 -3.73 -19.30 12.76
C CYS A 215 -4.74 -19.94 13.72
N ILE A 216 -4.88 -21.27 13.66
CA ILE A 216 -5.75 -22.04 14.57
C ILE A 216 -4.84 -22.90 15.46
N MET A 217 -4.71 -22.50 16.73
CA MET A 217 -3.89 -23.18 17.75
C MET A 217 -4.76 -23.79 18.85
N GLY A 218 -4.21 -24.73 19.62
CA GLY A 218 -4.90 -25.41 20.74
C GLY A 218 -4.39 -26.83 20.98
N CYS A 219 -4.81 -27.46 22.08
CA CYS A 219 -4.39 -28.80 22.50
C CYS A 219 -4.83 -29.89 21.51
N ASP A 220 -4.16 -31.05 21.49
CA ASP A 220 -4.58 -32.16 20.62
C ASP A 220 -6.01 -32.62 20.93
N GLY A 221 -6.77 -33.02 19.91
CA GLY A 221 -8.17 -33.45 20.05
C GLY A 221 -9.23 -32.34 20.03
N VAL A 222 -8.90 -31.05 20.21
CA VAL A 222 -9.88 -29.94 20.28
C VAL A 222 -10.55 -29.54 18.96
N GLY A 223 -10.43 -30.36 17.90
CA GLY A 223 -11.14 -30.12 16.62
C GLY A 223 -10.54 -29.07 15.68
N LYS A 224 -9.30 -28.60 15.90
CA LYS A 224 -8.62 -27.59 15.04
C LYS A 224 -8.63 -27.94 13.55
N THR A 225 -8.39 -29.21 13.23
CA THR A 225 -8.36 -29.72 11.87
C THR A 225 -9.74 -29.66 11.23
N SER A 226 -10.78 -30.06 11.98
CA SER A 226 -12.18 -30.03 11.53
C SER A 226 -12.65 -28.60 11.30
N LEU A 227 -12.29 -27.66 12.19
CA LEU A 227 -12.58 -26.24 12.03
C LEU A 227 -11.88 -25.63 10.81
N ALA A 228 -10.60 -25.95 10.59
CA ALA A 228 -9.86 -25.48 9.42
C ALA A 228 -10.47 -25.98 8.10
N GLN A 229 -10.95 -27.23 8.06
CA GLN A 229 -11.61 -27.81 6.89
C GLN A 229 -12.98 -27.17 6.63
N ALA A 230 -13.81 -27.03 7.67
CA ALA A 230 -15.12 -26.38 7.55
C ALA A 230 -15.01 -24.92 7.09
N LEU A 231 -13.97 -24.20 7.53
CA LEU A 231 -13.70 -22.83 7.09
C LEU A 231 -13.24 -22.75 5.62
N ALA A 232 -12.43 -23.71 5.18
CA ALA A 232 -11.99 -23.79 3.79
C ALA A 232 -13.15 -24.12 2.84
N GLU A 233 -14.07 -24.98 3.27
CA GLU A 233 -15.23 -25.42 2.47
C GLU A 233 -16.33 -24.35 2.38
N LYS A 234 -16.61 -23.59 3.44
CA LYS A 234 -17.78 -22.69 3.49
C LYS A 234 -17.55 -21.25 3.00
N ASN A 235 -16.34 -20.69 3.10
CA ASN A 235 -16.17 -19.23 2.92
C ASN A 235 -15.04 -18.81 1.97
N LEU A 236 -14.15 -19.71 1.55
CA LEU A 236 -12.96 -19.35 0.78
C LEU A 236 -12.54 -20.49 -0.17
N PRO A 237 -13.12 -20.61 -1.38
CA PRO A 237 -12.71 -21.63 -2.37
C PRO A 237 -11.24 -21.51 -2.85
N ARG A 238 -10.49 -20.50 -2.38
CA ARG A 238 -9.04 -20.31 -2.59
C ARG A 238 -8.19 -20.49 -1.33
N ALA A 239 -8.77 -20.77 -0.16
CA ALA A 239 -8.00 -20.96 1.07
C ALA A 239 -7.31 -22.33 1.06
N LYS A 240 -5.98 -22.34 1.20
CA LYS A 240 -5.19 -23.57 1.36
C LYS A 240 -4.93 -23.80 2.84
N SER A 241 -5.43 -24.91 3.39
CA SER A 241 -5.14 -25.31 4.76
C SER A 241 -3.77 -26.01 4.83
N PHE A 242 -2.84 -25.47 5.61
CA PHE A 242 -1.54 -26.10 5.88
C PHE A 242 -1.53 -26.72 7.27
N ARG A 243 -1.21 -28.01 7.38
CA ARG A 243 -1.05 -28.68 8.67
C ARG A 243 0.43 -28.77 9.01
N GLY A 244 0.87 -28.02 10.03
CA GLY A 244 2.26 -28.03 10.50
C GLY A 244 2.79 -29.44 10.76
N LYS A 245 2.00 -30.30 11.40
CA LYS A 245 2.38 -31.70 11.69
C LYS A 245 2.67 -32.56 10.46
N ARG A 246 1.98 -32.31 9.34
CA ARG A 246 2.15 -33.09 8.11
C ARG A 246 3.38 -32.65 7.33
N LEU A 247 3.76 -31.37 7.42
CA LEU A 247 4.89 -30.79 6.70
C LEU A 247 6.25 -31.34 7.18
N TYR A 248 6.42 -31.59 8.49
CA TYR A 248 7.69 -32.11 9.01
C TYR A 248 7.84 -33.62 8.83
N ARG A 249 6.76 -34.40 9.04
CA ARG A 249 6.77 -35.86 8.86
C ARG A 249 7.05 -36.29 7.42
N SER A 250 6.79 -35.39 6.45
CA SER A 250 7.15 -35.59 5.05
C SER A 250 8.58 -35.18 4.67
N SER A 251 9.32 -34.51 5.56
CA SER A 251 10.68 -34.06 5.26
C SER A 251 11.65 -35.24 5.19
N LEU A 252 12.55 -35.23 4.19
CA LEU A 252 13.53 -36.29 3.98
C LEU A 252 14.41 -36.47 5.23
N LEU A 253 14.77 -35.36 5.88
CA LEU A 253 15.56 -35.32 7.11
C LEU A 253 14.86 -36.06 8.25
N TYR A 254 13.57 -35.80 8.49
CA TYR A 254 12.79 -36.50 9.51
C TYR A 254 12.67 -38.00 9.20
N LYS A 255 12.41 -38.37 7.94
CA LYS A 255 12.35 -39.78 7.52
C LYS A 255 13.69 -40.50 7.71
N LEU A 256 14.80 -39.85 7.37
CA LEU A 256 16.15 -40.38 7.59
C LEU A 256 16.43 -40.57 9.08
N MET A 257 16.12 -39.58 9.91
CA MET A 257 16.30 -39.65 11.36
C MET A 257 15.45 -40.77 11.99
N VAL A 258 14.16 -40.86 11.65
CA VAL A 258 13.29 -41.93 12.17
C VAL A 258 13.75 -43.31 11.70
N THR A 259 14.31 -43.42 10.49
CA THR A 259 14.82 -44.68 9.94
C THR A 259 16.15 -45.09 10.59
N ILE A 260 17.07 -44.15 10.80
CA ILE A 260 18.37 -44.39 11.43
C ILE A 260 18.22 -44.71 12.91
N PHE A 261 17.43 -43.92 13.64
CA PHE A 261 17.41 -43.99 15.11
C PHE A 261 16.34 -44.94 15.67
N ARG A 262 15.41 -45.43 14.83
CA ARG A 262 14.23 -46.26 15.23
C ARG A 262 13.70 -45.91 16.64
N PRO A 263 13.36 -44.65 16.89
CA PRO A 263 13.08 -44.15 18.23
C PRO A 263 11.85 -44.82 18.86
N SER A 264 11.92 -45.05 20.18
CA SER A 264 10.77 -45.41 21.03
C SER A 264 9.69 -44.32 20.96
N LEU A 265 8.46 -44.62 21.40
CA LEU A 265 7.34 -43.65 21.37
C LEU A 265 7.69 -42.33 22.05
N GLU A 266 8.37 -42.40 23.20
CA GLU A 266 8.79 -41.24 24.00
C GLU A 266 9.90 -40.42 23.31
N MET A 267 10.86 -41.10 22.66
CA MET A 267 11.91 -40.44 21.89
C MET A 267 11.37 -39.81 20.59
N ARG A 268 10.28 -40.33 20.02
CA ARG A 268 9.58 -39.70 18.88
C ARG A 268 8.95 -38.37 19.26
N GLU A 269 8.38 -38.27 20.46
CA GLU A 269 7.79 -37.01 20.93
C GLU A 269 8.88 -35.95 21.18
N GLN A 270 10.00 -36.35 21.80
CA GLN A 270 11.15 -35.46 21.98
C GLN A 270 11.77 -35.02 20.65
N LEU A 271 11.84 -35.92 19.66
CA LEU A 271 12.29 -35.57 18.31
C LEU A 271 11.30 -34.64 17.61
N ASP A 272 9.99 -34.88 17.74
CA ASP A 272 8.95 -34.00 17.19
C ASP A 272 9.05 -32.58 17.79
N GLU A 273 9.33 -32.44 19.09
CA GLU A 273 9.56 -31.15 19.76
C GLU A 273 10.87 -30.48 19.34
N PHE A 274 11.98 -31.21 19.30
CA PHE A 274 13.28 -30.67 18.92
C PHE A 274 13.28 -30.12 17.49
N PHE A 275 12.64 -30.83 16.56
CA PHE A 275 12.54 -30.42 15.16
C PHE A 275 11.43 -29.40 14.89
N ALA A 276 10.53 -29.14 15.85
CA ALA A 276 9.43 -28.19 15.67
C ALA A 276 9.94 -26.78 15.34
N GLY A 277 10.95 -26.28 16.06
CA GLY A 277 11.51 -24.94 15.87
C GLY A 277 12.16 -24.73 14.49
N PRO A 278 13.19 -25.53 14.13
CA PRO A 278 13.86 -25.42 12.83
C PRO A 278 12.91 -25.62 11.64
N ILE A 279 11.90 -26.48 11.79
CA ILE A 279 10.96 -26.76 10.71
C ILE A 279 9.87 -25.69 10.62
N TYR A 280 9.47 -25.09 11.74
CA TYR A 280 8.65 -23.88 11.71
C TYR A 280 9.37 -22.77 10.94
N LEU A 281 10.65 -22.53 11.23
CA LEU A 281 11.46 -21.55 10.51
C LEU A 281 11.59 -21.89 9.02
N ARG A 282 11.84 -23.15 8.68
CA ARG A 282 11.90 -23.61 7.28
C ARG A 282 10.55 -23.48 6.57
N ALA A 283 9.44 -23.75 7.25
CA ALA A 283 8.08 -23.62 6.70
C ALA A 283 7.73 -22.14 6.47
N CYS A 284 8.07 -21.26 7.42
CA CYS A 284 7.99 -19.82 7.26
C CYS A 284 8.81 -19.35 6.06
N PHE A 285 10.04 -19.87 5.91
CA PHE A 285 10.92 -19.53 4.78
C PHE A 285 10.40 -20.09 3.43
N GLY A 286 9.82 -21.28 3.41
CA GLY A 286 9.21 -21.86 2.20
C GLY A 286 7.94 -21.14 1.76
N LEU A 287 7.11 -20.70 2.71
CA LEU A 287 5.97 -19.83 2.44
C LEU A 287 6.43 -18.47 1.91
N PHE A 288 7.46 -17.90 2.53
CA PHE A 288 8.10 -16.66 2.10
C PHE A 288 8.64 -16.72 0.66
N LEU A 289 9.37 -17.79 0.29
CA LEU A 289 9.85 -17.98 -1.07
C LEU A 289 8.72 -18.10 -2.09
N LYS A 290 7.66 -18.84 -1.76
CA LYS A 290 6.48 -19.01 -2.62
C LYS A 290 5.70 -17.71 -2.84
N GLU A 291 5.74 -16.82 -1.86
CA GLU A 291 5.15 -15.49 -1.92
C GLU A 291 5.99 -14.55 -2.81
N ILE A 292 7.32 -14.66 -2.77
CA ILE A 292 8.24 -13.88 -3.61
C ILE A 292 8.15 -14.26 -5.09
N THR A 293 7.97 -15.54 -5.43
CA THR A 293 7.96 -15.99 -6.84
C THR A 293 6.65 -15.75 -7.57
N GLY A 294 5.61 -15.19 -6.93
CA GLY A 294 4.39 -14.70 -7.59
C GLY A 294 3.63 -15.73 -8.44
N SER A 295 3.82 -17.03 -8.22
CA SER A 295 3.31 -18.08 -9.10
C SER A 295 1.82 -18.34 -8.85
N SER A 296 0.97 -17.60 -9.56
CA SER A 296 -0.44 -17.94 -9.83
C SER A 296 -0.55 -18.66 -11.18
N ALA A 297 -0.04 -19.88 -11.26
CA ALA A 297 -0.32 -20.86 -12.30
C ALA A 297 -0.02 -22.25 -11.74
N GLU A 298 -0.80 -23.22 -12.16
CA GLU A 298 -0.66 -24.64 -11.82
C GLU A 298 0.75 -25.16 -12.09
N SER A 299 1.15 -26.19 -11.34
CA SER A 299 2.36 -27.00 -11.53
C SER A 299 3.72 -26.28 -11.49
N VAL A 300 4.28 -26.16 -10.28
CA VAL A 300 5.66 -26.61 -10.08
C VAL A 300 5.59 -27.75 -9.07
N GLU A 301 5.74 -28.97 -9.60
CA GLU A 301 6.08 -30.16 -8.82
C GLU A 301 7.31 -29.84 -7.96
N ILE A 302 7.10 -29.61 -6.67
CA ILE A 302 8.15 -29.76 -5.68
C ILE A 302 7.60 -30.81 -4.72
N PHE A 303 8.31 -31.92 -4.59
CA PHE A 303 7.96 -33.13 -3.83
C PHE A 303 7.17 -34.20 -4.59
N ARG A 304 7.62 -34.50 -5.82
CA ARG A 304 7.72 -35.90 -6.25
C ARG A 304 9.17 -36.33 -6.05
N PHE A 305 9.42 -37.11 -5.00
CA PHE A 305 10.58 -38.02 -4.95
C PHE A 305 9.99 -39.40 -4.72
N ARG A 306 10.38 -40.35 -5.59
CA ARG A 306 10.02 -41.76 -5.47
C ARG A 306 10.32 -42.28 -4.07
#